data_AF-A2D5E5-F1
#
_entry.id   AF-A2D5E5-F1
#
_cell.length_a   1.000
_cell.length_b   1.000
_cell.length_c   1.000
_cell.angle_alpha   90.00
_cell.angle_beta   90.00
_cell.angle_gamma   90.00
#
_symmetry.space_group_name_H-M   'P 1'
#
loop_
_entity.id
_entity.type
_entity.pdbx_description
1 polymer ?
#
loop_
_entity_poly.entity_id
_entity_poly.type
_entity_poly.pdbx_seq_one_letter_code
_entity_poly.pdbx_strand_id
1 'polypeptide(L)'
;FEGSTCERNIDDCPNHRCQNGGVCVDGVNTYNCRCPPQWTGQFCTEDVDECLLQPNACQNGGTCANRNGGYGCVCVNGWSGDDCSENIDDCAFASCTPGSTCIDRVASFSCMCPEGKA
;
A
#
# COMPACT_ATOMS: atom_id res chain seq x y z
N PHE A 1 -14.61 -34.80 -18.27
CA PHE A 1 -14.67 -34.77 -19.75
C PHE A 1 -16.02 -35.27 -20.25
N GLU A 2 -16.48 -34.71 -21.35
CA GLU A 2 -17.72 -35.04 -22.04
C GLU A 2 -17.51 -35.06 -23.57
N GLY A 3 -18.51 -35.55 -24.29
CA GLY A 3 -18.40 -35.85 -25.73
C GLY A 3 -18.24 -37.34 -26.00
N SER A 4 -18.48 -37.76 -27.25
CA SER A 4 -18.40 -39.17 -27.66
C SER A 4 -16.96 -39.70 -27.69
N THR A 5 -15.97 -38.81 -27.67
CA THR A 5 -14.54 -39.14 -27.61
C THR A 5 -13.85 -38.55 -26.38
N CYS A 6 -14.61 -38.10 -25.38
CA CYS A 6 -14.12 -37.43 -24.16
C CYS A 6 -13.22 -36.21 -24.46
N GLU A 7 -13.50 -35.51 -25.55
CA GLU A 7 -12.68 -34.43 -26.09
C GLU A 7 -12.88 -33.09 -25.37
N ARG A 8 -14.03 -32.91 -24.70
CA ARG A 8 -14.38 -31.63 -24.07
C ARG A 8 -14.22 -31.72 -22.55
N ASN A 9 -13.47 -30.78 -21.97
CA ASN A 9 -13.43 -30.66 -20.52
C ASN A 9 -14.81 -30.19 -19.98
N ILE A 10 -15.18 -30.68 -18.80
CA ILE A 10 -16.37 -30.20 -18.09
C ILE A 10 -15.96 -28.90 -17.40
N ASP A 11 -16.79 -27.87 -17.48
CA ASP A 11 -16.54 -26.62 -16.77
C ASP A 11 -16.72 -26.84 -15.27
N ASP A 12 -15.61 -26.77 -14.52
CA ASP A 12 -15.55 -26.96 -13.07
C ASP A 12 -15.79 -25.64 -12.30
N CYS A 13 -16.02 -24.51 -12.98
CA CYS A 13 -16.30 -23.22 -12.35
C CYS A 13 -17.73 -22.98 -11.83
N PRO A 14 -18.80 -23.70 -12.22
CA PRO A 14 -20.11 -23.53 -11.59
C PRO A 14 -20.05 -23.76 -10.08
N ASN A 15 -20.52 -22.78 -9.30
CA ASN A 15 -20.42 -22.77 -7.82
C ASN A 15 -18.99 -22.76 -7.27
N HIS A 16 -18.02 -22.19 -8.01
CA HIS A 16 -16.66 -22.00 -7.52
C HIS A 16 -16.60 -21.25 -6.18
N ARG A 17 -15.51 -21.47 -5.44
CA ARG A 17 -15.31 -20.84 -4.12
C ARG A 17 -14.40 -19.62 -4.10
N CYS A 18 -13.93 -19.16 -5.27
CA CYS A 18 -13.06 -17.97 -5.38
C CYS A 18 -13.69 -16.75 -4.69
N GLN A 19 -12.93 -16.08 -3.83
CA GLN A 19 -13.34 -14.90 -3.06
C GLN A 19 -12.58 -13.64 -3.53
N ASN A 20 -12.94 -12.49 -2.95
CA ASN A 20 -12.20 -11.22 -3.08
C ASN A 20 -11.91 -10.78 -4.53
N GLY A 21 -12.85 -11.02 -5.45
CA GLY A 21 -12.70 -10.67 -6.86
C GLY A 21 -11.83 -11.66 -7.67
N GLY A 22 -11.46 -12.81 -7.09
CA GLY A 22 -10.81 -13.89 -7.80
C GLY A 22 -11.67 -14.44 -8.94
N VAL A 23 -11.05 -14.65 -10.10
CA VAL A 23 -11.72 -15.18 -11.31
C VAL A 23 -11.50 -16.68 -11.37
N CYS A 24 -12.58 -17.46 -11.46
CA CYS A 24 -12.45 -18.89 -11.66
C CYS A 24 -11.91 -19.22 -13.05
N VAL A 25 -10.96 -20.14 -13.11
CA VAL A 25 -10.35 -20.66 -14.32
C VAL A 25 -10.55 -22.17 -14.34
N ASP A 26 -11.28 -22.64 -15.35
CA ASP A 26 -11.49 -24.07 -15.58
C ASP A 26 -10.15 -24.80 -15.77
N GLY A 27 -10.07 -25.99 -15.20
CA GLY A 27 -8.90 -26.86 -15.25
C GLY A 27 -9.31 -28.31 -15.41
N VAL A 28 -8.35 -29.22 -15.51
CA VAL A 28 -8.67 -30.62 -15.79
C VAL A 28 -9.13 -31.34 -14.52
N ASN A 29 -10.43 -31.63 -14.42
CA ASN A 29 -11.09 -32.23 -13.24
C ASN A 29 -10.97 -31.40 -11.94
N THR A 30 -10.72 -30.10 -12.09
CA THR A 30 -10.59 -29.14 -10.99
C THR A 30 -10.66 -27.74 -11.57
N TYR A 31 -10.93 -26.74 -10.74
CA TYR A 31 -10.73 -25.34 -11.10
C TYR A 31 -9.60 -24.72 -10.28
N ASN A 32 -9.09 -23.59 -10.75
CA ASN A 32 -8.19 -22.73 -9.99
C ASN A 32 -8.77 -21.31 -9.93
N CYS A 33 -8.48 -20.60 -8.85
CA CYS A 33 -8.84 -19.19 -8.74
C CYS A 33 -7.64 -18.33 -9.17
N ARG A 34 -7.84 -17.50 -10.18
CA ARG A 34 -6.89 -16.44 -10.51
C ARG A 34 -7.16 -15.24 -9.62
N CYS A 35 -6.29 -15.06 -8.64
CA CYS A 35 -6.43 -13.99 -7.65
C CYS A 35 -5.98 -12.63 -8.19
N PRO A 36 -6.61 -11.53 -7.73
CA PRO A 36 -6.04 -10.20 -7.89
C PRO A 36 -4.72 -10.07 -7.09
N PRO A 37 -3.86 -9.08 -7.40
CA PRO A 37 -2.52 -8.95 -6.79
C PRO A 37 -2.47 -8.89 -5.25
N GLN A 38 -3.57 -8.52 -4.61
CA GLN A 38 -3.73 -8.26 -3.18
C GLN A 38 -4.11 -9.52 -2.40
N TRP A 39 -4.43 -10.61 -3.11
CA TRP A 39 -4.93 -11.84 -2.51
C TRP A 39 -4.18 -13.05 -3.05
N THR A 40 -4.03 -14.06 -2.20
CA THR A 40 -3.32 -15.30 -2.47
C THR A 40 -4.08 -16.49 -1.89
N GLY A 41 -3.49 -17.68 -2.03
CA GLY A 41 -4.08 -18.95 -1.65
C GLY A 41 -5.01 -19.52 -2.72
N GLN A 42 -5.44 -20.76 -2.53
CA GLN A 42 -6.22 -21.51 -3.52
C GLN A 42 -7.56 -20.83 -3.88
N PHE A 43 -8.16 -20.11 -2.94
CA PHE A 43 -9.47 -19.47 -3.10
C PHE A 43 -9.41 -17.93 -3.01
N CYS A 44 -8.22 -17.34 -3.08
CA CYS A 44 -8.02 -15.89 -2.94
C CYS A 44 -8.53 -15.33 -1.61
N THR A 45 -8.42 -16.11 -0.53
CA THR A 45 -8.87 -15.77 0.82
C THR A 45 -7.75 -15.28 1.72
N GLU A 46 -6.51 -15.51 1.33
CA GLU A 46 -5.34 -15.10 2.09
C GLU A 46 -4.88 -13.75 1.58
N ASP A 47 -4.58 -12.85 2.49
CA ASP A 47 -4.09 -11.52 2.19
C ASP A 47 -2.61 -11.60 1.77
N VAL A 48 -2.21 -10.78 0.79
CA VAL A 48 -0.81 -10.66 0.41
C VAL A 48 -0.15 -9.65 1.33
N ASP A 49 0.98 -10.03 1.94
CA ASP A 49 1.76 -9.08 2.73
C ASP A 49 2.64 -8.22 1.79
N GLU A 50 2.14 -7.05 1.40
CA GLU A 50 2.91 -6.17 0.52
C GLU A 50 4.15 -5.58 1.20
N CYS A 51 4.21 -5.53 2.53
CA CYS A 51 5.40 -5.07 3.25
C CYS A 51 6.58 -6.04 3.07
N LEU A 52 6.31 -7.33 2.96
CA LEU A 52 7.35 -8.34 2.65
C LEU A 52 7.78 -8.29 1.18
N LEU A 53 6.87 -7.92 0.28
CA LEU A 53 7.17 -7.80 -1.16
C LEU A 53 7.87 -6.48 -1.50
N GLN A 54 7.56 -5.41 -0.78
CA GLN A 54 8.05 -4.05 -0.99
C GLN A 54 8.66 -3.48 0.30
N PRO A 55 9.87 -3.93 0.69
CA PRO A 55 10.48 -3.52 1.95
C PRO A 55 10.77 -2.01 2.07
N ASN A 56 10.81 -1.29 0.94
CA ASN A 56 11.01 0.17 0.89
C ASN A 56 9.72 0.94 0.53
N ALA A 57 8.54 0.35 0.77
CA ALA A 57 7.26 0.99 0.47
C ALA A 57 7.03 2.27 1.30
N CYS A 58 7.61 2.35 2.50
CA CYS A 58 7.53 3.52 3.37
C CYS A 58 8.87 4.26 3.41
N GLN A 59 8.82 5.56 3.17
CA GLN A 59 9.98 6.45 3.13
C GLN A 59 10.31 7.04 4.50
N ASN A 60 11.47 7.69 4.59
CA ASN A 60 11.89 8.53 5.74
C ASN A 60 11.80 7.85 7.13
N GLY A 61 12.03 6.53 7.17
CA GLY A 61 11.97 5.74 8.41
C GLY A 61 10.55 5.36 8.83
N GLY A 62 9.55 5.55 7.97
CA GLY A 62 8.19 5.04 8.16
C GLY A 62 8.17 3.51 8.27
N THR A 63 7.25 2.99 9.08
CA THR A 63 7.06 1.55 9.26
C THR A 63 5.91 1.06 8.39
N CYS A 64 6.16 0.06 7.56
CA CYS A 64 5.12 -0.59 6.76
C CYS A 64 4.23 -1.46 7.65
N ALA A 65 2.92 -1.33 7.49
CA ALA A 65 1.92 -2.14 8.15
C ALA A 65 1.02 -2.80 7.09
N ASN A 66 1.02 -4.13 7.07
CA ASN A 66 0.16 -4.90 6.19
C ASN A 66 -1.32 -4.75 6.58
N ARG A 67 -2.22 -4.70 5.60
CA ARG A 67 -3.66 -4.53 5.79
C ARG A 67 -4.42 -5.43 4.82
N ASN A 68 -5.65 -5.81 5.16
CA ASN A 68 -6.44 -6.59 4.22
C ASN A 68 -6.70 -5.82 2.92
N GLY A 69 -6.18 -6.34 1.81
CA GLY A 69 -6.28 -5.76 0.47
C GLY A 69 -5.24 -4.69 0.14
N GLY A 70 -4.16 -4.55 0.92
CA GLY A 70 -3.08 -3.59 0.64
C GLY A 70 -2.20 -3.31 1.85
N TYR A 71 -1.40 -2.24 1.80
CA TYR A 71 -0.58 -1.83 2.94
C TYR A 71 -0.82 -0.37 3.29
N GLY A 72 -0.29 0.05 4.44
CA GLY A 72 -0.20 1.47 4.77
C GLY A 72 1.07 1.76 5.57
N CYS A 73 1.54 3.00 5.48
CA CYS A 73 2.73 3.44 6.21
C CYS A 73 2.36 4.16 7.50
N VAL A 74 3.09 3.84 8.56
CA VAL A 74 3.08 4.60 9.82
C VAL A 74 4.29 5.52 9.82
N CYS A 75 4.03 6.81 9.63
CA CYS A 75 5.09 7.82 9.51
C CYS A 75 5.68 8.19 10.86
N VAL A 76 6.99 8.45 10.87
CA VAL A 76 7.65 9.06 12.02
C VAL A 76 7.30 10.54 12.11
N ASN A 77 7.53 11.13 13.27
CA ASN A 77 7.19 12.54 13.51
C ASN A 77 7.86 13.47 12.48
N GLY A 78 7.11 14.42 11.95
CA GLY A 78 7.56 15.34 10.89
C GLY A 78 7.23 14.87 9.47
N TRP A 79 6.79 13.63 9.25
CA TRP A 79 6.44 13.13 7.91
C TRP A 79 4.95 12.79 7.78
N SER A 80 4.46 12.89 6.55
CA SER A 80 3.07 12.64 6.16
C SER A 80 2.99 12.09 4.73
N GLY A 81 1.77 11.86 4.24
CA GLY A 81 1.50 11.17 2.97
C GLY A 81 1.36 9.66 3.14
N ASP A 82 0.83 8.99 2.11
CA ASP A 82 0.55 7.55 2.14
C ASP A 82 1.82 6.69 2.27
N ASP A 83 2.96 7.21 1.79
CA ASP A 83 4.28 6.58 1.83
C ASP A 83 5.28 7.32 2.73
N CYS A 84 4.83 8.29 3.54
CA CYS A 84 5.68 9.12 4.40
C CYS A 84 6.73 9.96 3.66
N SER A 85 6.50 10.30 2.40
CA SER A 85 7.43 11.11 1.60
C SER A 85 7.31 12.62 1.83
N GLU A 86 6.23 13.09 2.44
CA GLU A 86 5.93 14.52 2.56
C GLU A 86 6.39 15.06 3.92
N ASN A 87 7.28 16.06 3.93
CA ASN A 87 7.62 16.77 5.17
C ASN A 87 6.43 17.65 5.59
N ILE A 88 6.04 17.56 6.85
CA ILE A 88 4.99 18.41 7.42
C ILE A 88 5.50 19.85 7.47
N ASP A 89 4.70 20.79 6.97
CA ASP A 89 5.04 22.22 7.02
C ASP A 89 4.93 22.76 8.45
N ASP A 90 6.05 22.74 9.17
CA ASP A 90 6.15 23.28 10.53
C ASP A 90 6.10 24.82 10.54
N CYS A 91 6.33 25.46 9.38
CA CYS A 91 6.21 26.90 9.23
C CYS A 91 4.76 27.40 9.21
N ALA A 92 3.79 26.56 8.86
CA ALA A 92 2.36 26.91 8.87
C ALA A 92 1.85 27.37 10.25
N PHE A 93 2.47 26.87 11.33
CA PHE A 93 2.14 27.23 12.72
C PHE A 93 3.30 27.94 13.44
N ALA A 94 4.40 28.25 12.73
CA ALA A 94 5.56 28.88 13.31
C ALA A 94 5.29 30.33 13.72
N SER A 95 5.78 30.70 14.90
CA SER A 95 5.76 32.08 15.40
C SER A 95 7.14 32.72 15.27
N CYS A 96 7.54 33.04 14.05
CA CYS A 96 8.76 33.81 13.81
C CYS A 96 8.53 35.32 14.07
N THR A 97 9.59 36.02 14.46
CA THR A 97 9.54 37.48 14.62
C THR A 97 9.19 38.16 13.29
N PRO A 98 8.40 39.25 13.29
CA PRO A 98 8.06 39.96 12.06
C PRO A 98 9.31 40.37 11.26
N GLY A 99 9.35 39.97 9.99
CA GLY A 99 10.50 40.22 9.10
C GLY A 99 11.55 39.11 9.07
N SER A 100 11.39 38.04 9.85
CA SER A 100 12.20 36.83 9.76
C SER A 100 11.62 35.84 8.76
N THR A 101 12.49 35.04 8.12
CA THR A 101 12.08 33.98 7.20
C THR A 101 11.99 32.65 7.96
N CYS A 102 10.85 31.97 7.91
CA CYS A 102 10.75 30.62 8.43
C CYS A 102 11.40 29.61 7.47
N ILE A 103 12.21 28.71 8.01
CA ILE A 103 12.80 27.58 7.30
C ILE A 103 12.22 26.32 7.91
N ASP A 104 11.48 25.60 7.08
CA ASP A 104 10.89 24.30 7.41
C ASP A 104 11.98 23.24 7.61
N ARG A 105 11.80 22.37 8.60
CA ARG A 105 12.70 21.25 8.90
C ARG A 105 11.85 20.02 9.21
N VAL A 106 12.49 18.90 9.51
CA VAL A 106 11.76 17.69 9.93
C VAL A 106 11.33 17.87 11.38
N ALA A 107 10.02 17.84 11.63
CA ALA A 107 9.42 17.93 12.97
C ALA A 107 9.82 19.20 13.74
N SER A 108 10.23 20.24 13.04
CA SER A 108 10.74 21.48 13.61
C SER A 108 10.79 22.58 12.55
N PHE A 109 10.98 23.81 13.01
CA PHE A 109 11.26 24.94 12.12
C PHE A 109 12.42 25.76 12.68
N SER A 110 13.04 26.58 11.84
CA SER A 110 14.02 27.59 12.28
C SER A 110 13.71 28.95 11.66
N CYS A 111 13.76 30.02 12.46
CA CYS A 111 13.59 31.38 11.97
C CYS A 111 14.95 31.97 11.60
N MET A 112 15.12 32.40 10.36
CA MET A 112 16.28 33.13 9.90
C MET A 112 16.05 34.63 10.04
N CYS A 113 16.85 35.28 10.88
CA CYS A 113 16.81 36.73 11.05
C CYS A 113 17.36 37.43 9.80
N PRO A 114 16.78 38.58 9.41
CA PRO A 114 17.39 39.43 8.40
C PRO A 114 18.75 39.97 8.87
N GLU A 115 19.66 40.23 7.93
CA GLU A 115 21.00 40.72 8.25
C GLU A 115 20.97 41.96 9.16
N GLY A 116 21.83 41.96 10.18
CA GLY A 116 21.94 43.06 11.14
C GLY A 116 20.98 43.00 12.34
N LYS A 117 20.20 41.92 12.49
CA LYS A 117 19.44 41.63 13.72
C LYS A 117 19.90 40.30 14.34
N ALA A 118 20.23 40.33 15.63
CA ALA A 118 20.57 39.17 16.45
C ALA A 118 19.43 38.86 17.42
#